data_AF-D2R407-F1
#
_entry.id   AF-D2R407-F1
#
_cell.length_a   1.000
_cell.length_b   1.000
_cell.length_c   1.000
_cell.angle_alpha   90.00
_cell.angle_beta   90.00
_cell.angle_gamma   90.00
#
_symmetry.space_group_name_H-M   'P 1'
#
loop_
_entity.id
_entity.type
_entity.pdbx_description
1 polymer ?
#
loop_
_entity_poly.entity_id
_entity_poly.type
_entity_poly.pdbx_seq_one_letter_code
_entity_poly.pdbx_strand_id
1 'polypeptide(L)'
;MLAGNHWLAANFSTQSKRTIPSGMVHEEATIMQVLAPHNARSIETRLAKRSLKRRFASAFTLVELLVSMALTLIIVYAIAEFYARVGTSVRNGRALIELRGQLRNVSQKLQSDLNSMTVKGVPGVDEAAGLGYLEIHEGYRRDWDCDANGTADYQQAITDNWPSSSITDLLGDADDIISGTIQSSSAIYLGRVPASVSGNGVAQSRQAEFIWFVSFTDLDGDAEWDLNEPRELHRRQLVVMPELNSNPGVVGGPFTAPFAAADVRNTLASWYQNYDVSVRVESQSGGQFVLRANSLGDLSVRANRFAHQVTAGFPNRLDLVGAGGAADSLLGFMHPDFVIGRSIAVTPNTGASGEDLMMNNLLAFDVRLFDPTAPIYAHPTVGNEAVTPTDPDYPPATGTPIGRGAFVDLGHNRAASTFSGAPAAESGLGTETTYDTWTTLYERDGVDNRSLGHLDLGVNGIDDNNDGRVDEPAERDTLPPYGAPITGVQVRIRCQDITSRQVQQATVSADFIAD
;
A
#
# COMPACT_ATOMS: atom_id res chain seq x y z
N MET A 1 25.49 -51.15 -30.23
CA MET A 1 26.19 -51.69 -29.04
C MET A 1 25.27 -51.52 -27.84
N LEU A 2 25.19 -52.57 -27.03
CA LEU A 2 24.19 -52.86 -26.00
C LEU A 2 24.33 -52.05 -24.71
N ALA A 3 23.24 -52.16 -23.92
CA ALA A 3 23.03 -51.83 -22.50
C ALA A 3 22.81 -50.34 -22.19
N GLY A 4 21.78 -49.92 -21.46
CA GLY A 4 20.78 -50.62 -20.68
C GLY A 4 20.42 -49.72 -19.49
N ASN A 5 19.14 -49.42 -19.30
CA ASN A 5 18.45 -49.33 -17.99
C ASN A 5 17.04 -48.76 -18.17
N HIS A 6 16.08 -49.64 -17.95
CA HIS A 6 14.64 -49.39 -17.75
C HIS A 6 14.38 -48.69 -16.42
N TRP A 7 13.18 -48.09 -16.26
CA TRP A 7 12.28 -48.03 -15.07
C TRP A 7 11.27 -46.87 -15.32
N LEU A 8 10.19 -47.07 -16.09
CA LEU A 8 8.83 -47.52 -15.72
C LEU A 8 8.09 -46.70 -14.65
N ALA A 9 6.99 -46.10 -15.12
CA ALA A 9 5.97 -45.34 -14.39
C ALA A 9 5.22 -46.17 -13.35
N ALA A 10 4.87 -45.55 -12.22
CA ALA A 10 4.05 -46.15 -11.17
C ALA A 10 2.75 -45.36 -10.96
N ASN A 11 1.64 -46.08 -11.16
CA ASN A 11 0.29 -45.75 -10.74
C ASN A 11 0.21 -45.68 -9.20
N PHE A 12 -0.46 -44.65 -8.67
CA PHE A 12 -0.88 -44.63 -7.27
C PHE A 12 -2.26 -45.27 -7.13
N SER A 13 -2.30 -46.43 -6.46
CA SER A 13 -3.51 -47.04 -5.94
C SER A 13 -3.52 -47.03 -4.41
N THR A 14 -4.73 -47.05 -3.89
CA THR A 14 -5.21 -47.18 -2.51
C THR A 14 -4.39 -48.07 -1.56
N GLN A 15 -4.01 -47.53 -0.39
CA GLN A 15 -4.24 -48.05 0.97
C GLN A 15 -3.15 -47.52 1.93
N SER A 16 -3.56 -46.87 3.02
CA SER A 16 -2.68 -46.59 4.16
C SER A 16 -3.35 -47.05 5.45
N LYS A 17 -3.01 -48.28 5.85
CA LYS A 17 -3.06 -48.75 7.25
C LYS A 17 -2.03 -47.98 8.06
N ARG A 18 -2.43 -47.43 9.20
CA ARG A 18 -1.51 -46.95 10.25
C ARG A 18 -1.76 -47.76 11.51
N THR A 19 -0.77 -48.57 11.87
CA THR A 19 -0.72 -49.41 13.07
C THR A 19 -0.19 -48.57 14.25
N ILE A 20 -0.85 -48.65 15.40
CA ILE A 20 -0.43 -48.11 16.71
C ILE A 20 -0.02 -49.31 17.59
N PRO A 21 0.96 -49.19 18.52
CA PRO A 21 1.60 -50.35 19.16
C PRO A 21 0.77 -51.03 20.26
N SER A 22 1.12 -52.31 20.42
CA SER A 22 0.61 -53.33 21.35
C SER A 22 0.92 -53.06 22.82
N GLY A 23 -0.03 -53.40 23.69
CA GLY A 23 0.15 -53.47 25.14
C GLY A 23 -1.07 -54.03 25.89
N MET A 24 -0.98 -55.31 26.28
CA MET A 24 -1.74 -56.03 27.33
C MET A 24 -3.16 -56.54 27.02
N VAL A 25 -3.24 -57.79 26.52
CA VAL A 25 -4.33 -58.74 26.80
C VAL A 25 -3.74 -60.15 26.99
N HIS A 26 -3.98 -60.75 28.16
CA HIS A 26 -4.01 -62.20 28.43
C HIS A 26 -5.41 -62.44 29.04
N GLU A 27 -6.32 -63.16 28.39
CA GLU A 27 -6.45 -64.62 28.38
C GLU A 27 -6.63 -65.21 29.79
N GLU A 28 -7.84 -65.66 30.11
CA GLU A 28 -8.08 -67.04 30.52
C GLU A 28 -9.58 -67.38 30.63
N ALA A 29 -9.90 -68.63 30.30
CA ALA A 29 -11.22 -69.20 30.21
C ALA A 29 -11.45 -70.23 31.33
N THR A 30 -12.71 -70.32 31.79
CA THR A 30 -13.46 -71.54 32.18
C THR A 30 -12.85 -72.52 33.19
N ILE A 31 -13.58 -72.86 34.28
CA ILE A 31 -13.94 -74.25 34.65
C ILE A 31 -14.94 -74.33 35.84
N MET A 32 -15.69 -75.43 35.75
CA MET A 32 -16.80 -76.07 36.48
C MET A 32 -16.73 -76.29 38.02
N GLN A 33 -17.93 -76.23 38.63
CA GLN A 33 -18.58 -77.16 39.60
C GLN A 33 -18.00 -77.49 41.01
N VAL A 34 -18.92 -77.48 42.02
CA VAL A 34 -19.27 -78.54 43.01
C VAL A 34 -19.74 -77.96 44.39
N LEU A 35 -21.06 -78.06 44.61
CA LEU A 35 -21.88 -78.40 45.81
C LEU A 35 -21.39 -78.16 47.26
N ALA A 36 -22.29 -77.65 48.14
CA ALA A 36 -23.11 -78.41 49.14
C ALA A 36 -23.97 -77.43 50.04
N PRO A 37 -24.83 -77.87 51.00
CA PRO A 37 -26.29 -77.85 50.83
C PRO A 37 -27.11 -77.24 52.02
N HIS A 38 -28.45 -77.31 51.87
CA HIS A 38 -29.48 -77.59 52.88
C HIS A 38 -30.60 -76.56 53.16
N ASN A 39 -31.82 -77.07 52.89
CA ASN A 39 -33.07 -77.01 53.65
C ASN A 39 -34.16 -76.01 53.24
N ALA A 40 -35.13 -76.62 52.57
CA ALA A 40 -36.51 -76.21 52.36
C ALA A 40 -37.23 -75.71 53.61
N ARG A 41 -38.04 -74.67 53.45
CA ARG A 41 -39.40 -74.64 53.99
C ARG A 41 -40.36 -73.97 53.00
N SER A 42 -41.43 -74.72 52.73
CA SER A 42 -42.71 -74.33 52.18
C SER A 42 -43.16 -72.91 52.55
N ILE A 43 -43.81 -72.20 51.62
CA ILE A 43 -45.11 -71.56 51.85
C ILE A 43 -45.78 -71.32 50.50
N GLU A 44 -47.08 -71.57 50.54
CA GLU A 44 -48.05 -71.74 49.50
C GLU A 44 -48.26 -70.53 48.58
N THR A 45 -48.66 -70.87 47.35
CA THR A 45 -49.68 -70.21 46.52
C THR A 45 -50.42 -69.03 47.16
N ARG A 46 -50.15 -67.83 46.65
CA ARG A 46 -51.19 -66.81 46.46
C ARG A 46 -51.21 -66.36 45.01
N LEU A 47 -52.18 -66.89 44.29
CA LEU A 47 -52.74 -66.33 43.06
C LEU A 47 -53.13 -64.86 43.31
N ALA A 48 -52.22 -63.94 43.01
CA ALA A 48 -52.56 -62.54 42.81
C ALA A 48 -52.75 -62.33 41.30
N LYS A 49 -54.02 -62.24 40.88
CA LYS A 49 -54.45 -61.74 39.57
C LYS A 49 -53.81 -60.37 39.32
N ARG A 50 -52.63 -60.33 38.70
CA ARG A 50 -52.14 -59.12 38.05
C ARG A 50 -52.78 -59.04 36.68
N SER A 51 -53.94 -58.39 36.69
CA SER A 51 -54.51 -57.70 35.53
C SER A 51 -53.38 -57.07 34.71
N LEU A 52 -53.10 -57.65 33.55
CA LEU A 52 -52.39 -56.95 32.48
C LEU A 52 -53.32 -55.81 32.05
N LYS A 53 -53.20 -54.65 32.72
CA LYS A 53 -53.63 -53.39 32.12
C LYS A 53 -52.89 -53.30 30.80
N ARG A 54 -53.55 -53.66 29.69
CA ARG A 54 -53.20 -53.14 28.38
C ARG A 54 -53.11 -51.64 28.58
N ARG A 55 -51.88 -51.11 28.60
CA ARG A 55 -51.67 -49.71 28.29
C ARG A 55 -52.21 -49.62 26.87
N PHE A 56 -53.42 -49.12 26.72
CA PHE A 56 -53.85 -48.57 25.46
C PHE A 56 -52.79 -47.52 25.16
N ALA A 57 -51.87 -47.84 24.25
CA ALA A 57 -51.10 -46.82 23.58
C ALA A 57 -52.17 -45.94 22.95
N SER A 58 -52.44 -44.78 23.55
CA SER A 58 -53.34 -43.80 22.97
C SER A 58 -52.77 -43.49 21.60
N ALA A 59 -53.46 -43.95 20.55
CA ALA A 59 -53.17 -43.47 19.22
C ALA A 59 -53.34 -41.95 19.27
N PHE A 60 -52.30 -41.22 18.89
CA PHE A 60 -52.29 -39.76 18.93
C PHE A 60 -53.49 -39.23 18.16
N THR A 61 -54.23 -38.32 18.79
CA THR A 61 -55.34 -37.65 18.11
C THR A 61 -54.79 -36.78 16.97
N LEU A 62 -55.58 -36.58 15.91
CA LEU A 62 -55.16 -35.75 14.76
C LEU A 62 -54.75 -34.33 15.22
N VAL A 63 -55.39 -33.82 16.27
CA VAL A 63 -55.04 -32.54 16.91
C VAL A 63 -53.67 -32.60 17.60
N GLU A 64 -53.32 -33.66 18.34
CA GLU A 64 -51.97 -33.80 18.93
C GLU A 64 -50.87 -33.93 17.88
N LEU A 65 -51.11 -34.67 16.79
CA LEU A 65 -50.15 -34.76 15.68
C LEU A 65 -49.98 -33.41 14.98
N LEU A 66 -51.06 -32.66 14.77
CA LEU A 66 -50.99 -31.31 14.21
C LEU A 66 -50.28 -30.32 15.14
N VAL A 67 -50.54 -30.36 16.44
CA VAL A 67 -49.86 -29.51 17.44
C VAL A 67 -48.38 -29.86 17.53
N SER A 68 -48.04 -31.15 17.49
CA SER A 68 -46.64 -31.61 17.49
C SER A 68 -45.91 -31.18 16.22
N MET A 69 -46.54 -31.29 15.06
CA MET A 69 -45.99 -30.79 13.80
C MET A 69 -45.81 -29.27 13.83
N ALA A 70 -46.78 -28.53 14.37
CA ALA A 70 -46.66 -27.08 14.52
C ALA A 70 -45.52 -26.70 15.47
N LEU A 71 -45.38 -27.37 16.62
CA LEU A 71 -44.29 -27.12 17.57
C LEU A 71 -42.91 -27.44 16.99
N THR A 72 -42.79 -28.56 16.27
CA THR A 72 -41.53 -28.91 15.60
C THR A 72 -41.17 -27.90 14.53
N LEU A 73 -42.13 -27.41 13.74
CA LEU A 73 -41.91 -26.35 12.76
C LEU A 73 -41.47 -25.03 13.42
N ILE A 74 -42.09 -24.64 14.54
CA ILE A 74 -41.70 -23.44 15.30
C ILE A 74 -40.27 -23.58 15.84
N ILE A 75 -39.89 -24.75 16.36
CA ILE A 75 -38.54 -24.99 16.88
C ILE A 75 -37.51 -24.96 15.75
N VAL A 76 -37.80 -25.61 14.62
CA VAL A 76 -36.90 -25.59 13.46
C VAL A 76 -36.74 -24.17 12.91
N TYR A 77 -37.83 -23.38 12.88
CA TYR A 77 -37.78 -21.96 12.50
C TYR A 77 -36.89 -21.15 13.45
N ALA A 78 -37.08 -21.29 14.77
CA ALA A 78 -36.29 -20.58 15.76
C ALA A 78 -34.79 -20.94 15.69
N ILE A 79 -34.47 -22.22 15.44
CA ILE A 79 -33.09 -22.68 15.27
C ILE A 79 -32.47 -22.13 13.97
N ALA A 80 -33.24 -22.12 12.87
CA ALA A 80 -32.78 -21.56 11.61
C ALA A 80 -32.47 -20.06 11.74
N GLU A 81 -33.34 -19.30 12.43
CA GLU A 81 -33.11 -17.88 12.68
C GLU A 81 -31.89 -17.64 13.58
N PHE A 82 -31.72 -18.45 14.63
CA PHE A 82 -30.54 -18.39 15.49
C PHE A 82 -29.25 -18.63 14.67
N TYR A 83 -29.21 -19.66 13.84
CA TYR A 83 -28.05 -19.93 12.99
C TYR A 83 -27.80 -18.84 11.95
N ALA A 84 -28.85 -18.23 11.40
CA ALA A 84 -28.68 -17.09 10.49
C ALA A 84 -28.02 -15.90 11.20
N ARG A 85 -28.46 -15.55 12.42
CA ARG A 85 -27.90 -14.44 13.20
C ARG A 85 -26.48 -14.72 13.71
N VAL A 86 -26.23 -15.92 14.22
CA VAL A 86 -24.89 -16.31 14.69
C VAL A 86 -23.93 -16.47 13.52
N GLY A 87 -24.38 -17.03 12.40
CA GLY A 87 -23.58 -17.21 11.20
C GLY A 87 -23.06 -15.89 10.63
N THR A 88 -23.91 -14.85 10.56
CA THR A 88 -23.47 -13.52 10.11
C THR A 88 -22.49 -12.87 11.09
N SER A 89 -22.74 -12.99 12.40
CA SER A 89 -21.81 -12.48 13.42
C SER A 89 -20.44 -13.15 13.34
N VAL A 90 -20.38 -14.48 13.17
CA VAL A 90 -19.12 -15.22 13.02
C VAL A 90 -18.41 -14.84 11.72
N ARG A 91 -19.14 -14.69 10.60
CA ARG A 91 -18.57 -14.23 9.33
C ARG A 91 -17.96 -12.84 9.45
N ASN A 92 -18.69 -11.88 10.03
CA ASN A 92 -18.22 -10.52 10.23
C ASN A 92 -17.02 -10.47 11.20
N GLY A 93 -17.05 -11.29 12.25
CA GLY A 93 -15.92 -11.42 13.18
C GLY A 93 -14.65 -11.95 12.50
N ARG A 94 -14.78 -12.90 11.57
CA ARG A 94 -13.64 -13.40 10.78
C ARG A 94 -13.12 -12.35 9.80
N ALA A 95 -14.00 -11.68 9.07
CA ALA A 95 -13.64 -10.61 8.12
C ALA A 95 -12.89 -9.47 8.82
N LEU A 96 -13.36 -9.05 9.99
CA LEU A 96 -12.68 -8.01 10.80
C LEU A 96 -11.30 -8.45 11.29
N ILE A 97 -11.14 -9.72 11.69
CA ILE A 97 -9.83 -10.25 12.12
C ILE A 97 -8.85 -10.26 10.94
N GLU A 98 -9.32 -10.65 9.76
CA GLU A 98 -8.53 -10.63 8.53
C GLU A 98 -8.11 -9.21 8.15
N LEU A 99 -9.05 -8.26 8.12
CA LEU A 99 -8.80 -6.85 7.82
C LEU A 99 -7.76 -6.24 8.77
N ARG A 100 -7.89 -6.49 10.07
CA ARG A 100 -6.92 -6.04 11.08
C ARG A 100 -5.55 -6.69 10.92
N GLY A 101 -5.52 -7.95 10.50
CA GLY A 101 -4.28 -8.68 10.19
C GLY A 101 -3.55 -8.03 9.01
N GLN A 102 -4.28 -7.76 7.92
CA GLN A 102 -3.76 -7.06 6.74
C GLN A 102 -3.26 -5.67 7.10
N LEU A 103 -4.07 -4.84 7.77
CA LEU A 103 -3.70 -3.48 8.17
C LEU A 103 -2.43 -3.45 9.05
N ARG A 104 -2.28 -4.43 9.96
CA ARG A 104 -1.07 -4.58 10.77
C ARG A 104 0.15 -4.94 9.92
N ASN A 105 0.01 -5.86 8.97
CA ASN A 105 1.09 -6.24 8.07
C ASN A 105 1.55 -5.05 7.22
N VAL A 106 0.60 -4.29 6.64
CA VAL A 106 0.88 -3.06 5.89
C VAL A 106 1.59 -2.03 6.77
N SER A 107 1.08 -1.78 7.98
CA SER A 107 1.68 -0.82 8.91
C SER A 107 3.10 -1.21 9.30
N GLN A 108 3.34 -2.50 9.57
CA GLN A 108 4.68 -3.01 9.88
C GLN A 108 5.62 -2.90 8.68
N LYS A 109 5.12 -3.16 7.47
CA LYS A 109 5.91 -3.07 6.25
C LYS A 109 6.31 -1.62 5.95
N LEU A 110 5.35 -0.71 6.01
CA LEU A 110 5.58 0.72 5.84
C LEU A 110 6.54 1.26 6.91
N GLN A 111 6.33 0.93 8.19
CA GLN A 111 7.26 1.31 9.25
C GLN A 111 8.67 0.76 9.00
N SER A 112 8.79 -0.48 8.53
CA SER A 112 10.08 -1.09 8.20
C SER A 112 10.78 -0.37 7.06
N ASP A 113 10.05 0.06 6.04
CA ASP A 113 10.61 0.81 4.92
C ASP A 113 11.07 2.21 5.37
N LEU A 114 10.23 2.95 6.09
CA LEU A 114 10.57 4.27 6.64
C LEU A 114 11.80 4.22 7.56
N ASN A 115 11.89 3.19 8.41
CA ASN A 115 13.05 3.01 9.29
C ASN A 115 14.33 2.61 8.55
N SER A 116 14.21 1.98 7.38
CA SER A 116 15.35 1.49 6.57
C SER A 116 15.76 2.48 5.48
N MET A 117 15.21 3.69 5.49
CA MET A 117 15.54 4.71 4.52
C MET A 117 17.01 5.13 4.59
N THR A 118 17.60 5.36 3.42
CA THR A 118 18.99 5.80 3.29
C THR A 118 19.17 7.30 3.50
N VAL A 119 18.19 8.12 3.12
CA VAL A 119 18.21 9.57 3.31
C VAL A 119 17.37 9.97 4.53
N LYS A 120 17.87 10.92 5.33
CA LYS A 120 17.20 11.44 6.54
C LYS A 120 16.35 12.69 6.31
N GLY A 121 15.78 12.83 5.11
CA GLY A 121 14.86 13.93 4.81
C GLY A 121 15.47 15.33 4.95
N VAL A 122 16.76 15.50 4.65
CA VAL A 122 17.43 16.82 4.61
C VAL A 122 17.58 17.24 3.16
N PRO A 123 17.14 18.46 2.77
CA PRO A 123 17.32 18.96 1.42
C PRO A 123 18.79 19.23 1.04
N GLY A 124 19.13 19.14 -0.24
CA GLY A 124 20.46 19.43 -0.77
C GLY A 124 21.44 18.28 -0.55
N VAL A 125 21.04 17.06 -0.93
CA VAL A 125 21.91 15.88 -0.84
C VAL A 125 22.94 15.91 -1.96
N ASP A 126 24.20 15.63 -1.62
CA ASP A 126 25.28 15.49 -2.60
C ASP A 126 25.20 14.13 -3.29
N GLU A 127 25.26 14.10 -4.62
CA GLU A 127 25.24 12.86 -5.41
C GLU A 127 26.43 11.95 -5.05
N ALA A 128 27.58 12.55 -4.72
CA ALA A 128 28.78 11.83 -4.32
C ALA A 128 28.62 11.11 -2.97
N ALA A 129 27.72 11.56 -2.11
CA ALA A 129 27.39 10.87 -0.87
C ALA A 129 26.65 9.54 -1.13
N GLY A 130 26.03 9.39 -2.32
CA GLY A 130 25.39 8.14 -2.74
C GLY A 130 24.28 7.69 -1.80
N LEU A 131 23.52 8.64 -1.23
CA LEU A 131 22.48 8.35 -0.25
C LEU A 131 21.12 8.04 -0.91
N GLY A 132 20.90 8.33 -2.20
CA GLY A 132 19.61 8.16 -2.86
C GLY A 132 18.68 9.37 -2.65
N TYR A 133 17.40 9.12 -2.40
CA TYR A 133 16.39 10.20 -2.26
C TYR A 133 15.23 9.83 -1.33
N LEU A 134 14.50 10.87 -0.93
CA LEU A 134 13.12 10.78 -0.44
C LEU A 134 12.29 11.81 -1.21
N GLU A 135 11.14 11.36 -1.71
CA GLU A 135 10.15 12.22 -2.35
C GLU A 135 8.75 11.87 -1.84
N ILE A 136 8.01 12.90 -1.42
CA ILE A 136 6.62 12.79 -1.00
C ILE A 136 5.83 13.73 -1.90
N HIS A 137 4.97 13.15 -2.71
CA HIS A 137 4.08 13.89 -3.57
C HIS A 137 2.69 13.91 -2.94
N GLU A 138 2.19 15.12 -2.69
CA GLU A 138 0.81 15.35 -2.30
C GLU A 138 0.00 15.61 -3.55
N GLY A 139 -1.08 14.84 -3.70
CA GLY A 139 -2.00 14.95 -4.82
C GLY A 139 -2.98 16.12 -4.69
N TYR A 140 -4.03 16.07 -5.49
CA TYR A 140 -5.05 17.13 -5.54
C TYR A 140 -6.19 16.88 -4.55
N ARG A 141 -6.43 15.61 -4.18
CA ARG A 141 -7.45 15.23 -3.21
C ARG A 141 -6.98 15.62 -1.83
N ARG A 142 -7.96 15.93 -0.99
CA ARG A 142 -7.72 16.40 0.37
C ARG A 142 -8.74 15.77 1.28
N ASP A 143 -8.44 15.75 2.58
CA ASP A 143 -9.37 15.30 3.61
C ASP A 143 -10.76 15.99 3.56
N TRP A 144 -10.85 17.20 3.02
CA TRP A 144 -12.07 17.99 2.93
C TRP A 144 -12.69 18.05 1.52
N ASP A 145 -11.98 17.54 0.52
CA ASP A 145 -12.30 17.56 -0.92
C ASP A 145 -11.71 16.29 -1.54
N CYS A 146 -12.36 15.15 -1.27
CA CYS A 146 -11.85 13.81 -1.58
C CYS A 146 -12.03 13.42 -3.06
N ASP A 147 -12.82 14.19 -3.81
CA ASP A 147 -12.97 14.09 -5.26
C ASP A 147 -12.12 15.12 -6.04
N ALA A 148 -11.49 16.06 -5.34
CA ALA A 148 -10.64 17.13 -5.88
C ALA A 148 -11.39 18.09 -6.82
N ASN A 149 -12.68 18.32 -6.60
CA ASN A 149 -13.49 19.21 -7.43
C ASN A 149 -13.32 20.71 -7.09
N GLY A 150 -12.50 21.03 -6.08
CA GLY A 150 -12.21 22.39 -5.63
C GLY A 150 -13.25 22.97 -4.67
N THR A 151 -14.21 22.14 -4.22
CA THR A 151 -15.24 22.53 -3.26
C THR A 151 -15.31 21.53 -2.12
N ALA A 152 -15.77 21.98 -0.95
CA ALA A 152 -15.74 21.14 0.22
C ALA A 152 -16.88 20.14 0.22
N ASP A 153 -16.54 18.87 0.37
CA ASP A 153 -17.48 17.74 0.38
C ASP A 153 -18.57 17.88 1.43
N TYR A 154 -18.20 18.33 2.63
CA TYR A 154 -19.15 18.55 3.72
C TYR A 154 -20.16 19.68 3.42
N GLN A 155 -19.85 20.59 2.48
CA GLN A 155 -20.75 21.66 2.04
C GLN A 155 -21.67 21.23 0.90
N GLN A 156 -21.30 20.20 0.13
CA GLN A 156 -22.03 19.72 -1.05
C GLN A 156 -23.06 18.61 -0.77
N ALA A 157 -23.24 18.20 0.49
CA ALA A 157 -24.23 17.20 0.93
C ALA A 157 -25.71 17.47 0.52
N ILE A 158 -26.00 18.60 -0.16
CA ILE A 158 -27.35 19.05 -0.54
C ILE A 158 -27.60 18.95 -2.06
N THR A 159 -26.57 18.93 -2.91
CA THR A 159 -26.73 18.97 -4.38
C THR A 159 -26.36 17.67 -5.08
N ASP A 160 -25.31 17.00 -4.62
CA ASP A 160 -24.97 15.69 -5.16
C ASP A 160 -25.71 14.64 -4.35
N ASN A 161 -26.01 13.52 -4.96
CA ASN A 161 -26.96 12.56 -4.40
C ASN A 161 -26.23 11.62 -3.40
N TRP A 162 -25.42 12.17 -2.48
CA TRP A 162 -24.54 11.50 -1.49
C TRP A 162 -25.22 10.32 -0.74
N PRO A 163 -26.51 10.40 -0.34
CA PRO A 163 -27.19 9.27 0.32
C PRO A 163 -27.50 8.09 -0.61
N SER A 164 -27.56 8.33 -1.93
CA SER A 164 -27.85 7.29 -2.94
C SER A 164 -26.59 6.61 -3.48
N SER A 165 -25.42 7.22 -3.30
CA SER A 165 -24.10 6.71 -3.70
C SER A 165 -23.32 6.05 -2.56
N SER A 166 -23.91 5.89 -1.37
CA SER A 166 -23.27 5.25 -0.19
C SER A 166 -21.96 5.92 0.27
N ILE A 167 -21.82 7.21 -0.03
CA ILE A 167 -20.69 8.02 0.43
C ILE A 167 -20.90 8.34 1.90
N THR A 168 -19.83 8.22 2.67
CA THR A 168 -19.82 8.45 4.11
C THR A 168 -18.69 9.42 4.41
N ASP A 169 -18.77 10.18 5.52
CA ASP A 169 -17.66 10.96 6.11
C ASP A 169 -16.40 10.10 6.46
N LEU A 170 -16.35 8.86 5.98
CA LEU A 170 -15.29 7.89 6.20
C LEU A 170 -14.25 7.90 5.09
N LEU A 171 -14.53 8.48 3.92
CA LEU A 171 -13.52 8.69 2.89
C LEU A 171 -12.52 9.76 3.34
N GLY A 172 -11.33 9.71 2.77
CA GLY A 172 -10.30 10.71 3.00
C GLY A 172 -9.39 10.78 1.79
N ASP A 173 -8.30 11.53 1.98
CA ASP A 173 -7.27 11.63 0.96
C ASP A 173 -6.64 10.26 0.66
N ALA A 174 -6.33 10.01 -0.61
CA ALA A 174 -5.79 8.77 -1.10
C ALA A 174 -4.88 8.93 -2.34
N ASP A 175 -4.52 10.14 -2.76
CA ASP A 175 -3.67 10.35 -3.94
C ASP A 175 -2.21 10.71 -3.61
N ASP A 176 -1.84 10.58 -2.34
CA ASP A 176 -0.46 10.71 -1.89
C ASP A 176 0.46 9.57 -2.35
N ILE A 177 1.69 9.95 -2.68
CA ILE A 177 2.75 9.02 -3.06
C ILE A 177 3.97 9.30 -2.19
N ILE A 178 4.49 8.25 -1.57
CA ILE A 178 5.79 8.29 -0.89
C ILE A 178 6.74 7.34 -1.58
N SER A 179 7.88 7.87 -2.00
CA SER A 179 8.92 7.10 -2.65
C SER A 179 10.30 7.48 -2.12
N GLY A 180 11.23 6.54 -2.23
CA GLY A 180 12.59 6.76 -1.78
C GLY A 180 13.42 5.51 -1.80
N THR A 181 14.62 5.62 -1.25
CA THR A 181 15.60 4.54 -1.24
C THR A 181 15.75 3.94 0.14
N ILE A 182 15.77 2.61 0.20
CA ILE A 182 15.96 1.81 1.41
C ILE A 182 17.21 0.95 1.30
N GLN A 183 17.87 0.75 2.44
CA GLN A 183 19.01 -0.13 2.55
C GLN A 183 18.86 -1.02 3.79
N SER A 184 19.11 -2.31 3.61
CA SER A 184 19.13 -3.25 4.72
C SER A 184 20.53 -3.81 4.95
N SER A 185 20.91 -3.93 6.22
CA SER A 185 22.15 -4.59 6.64
C SER A 185 22.00 -6.12 6.70
N SER A 186 20.78 -6.62 6.93
CA SER A 186 20.48 -8.05 7.15
C SER A 186 19.58 -8.68 6.10
N ALA A 187 18.62 -7.92 5.55
CA ALA A 187 17.71 -8.42 4.53
C ALA A 187 18.28 -8.19 3.13
N ILE A 188 17.89 -9.06 2.21
CA ILE A 188 18.19 -8.93 0.77
C ILE A 188 16.86 -8.66 0.07
N TYR A 189 16.84 -7.61 -0.74
CA TYR A 189 15.75 -7.33 -1.65
C TYR A 189 15.94 -8.17 -2.91
N LEU A 190 14.86 -8.81 -3.33
CA LEU A 190 14.79 -9.60 -4.55
C LEU A 190 14.03 -8.79 -5.60
N GLY A 191 14.42 -8.95 -6.85
CA GLY A 191 13.72 -8.37 -7.99
C GLY A 191 13.88 -9.23 -9.24
N ARG A 192 12.93 -9.16 -10.16
CA ARG A 192 13.00 -9.83 -11.45
C ARG A 192 13.89 -9.06 -12.42
N VAL A 193 14.70 -9.80 -13.17
CA VAL A 193 15.57 -9.26 -14.23
C VAL A 193 15.45 -10.09 -15.50
N PRO A 194 15.84 -9.54 -16.67
CA PRO A 194 15.94 -10.33 -17.88
C PRO A 194 16.84 -11.56 -17.63
N ALA A 195 16.39 -12.73 -18.10
CA ALA A 195 17.18 -13.97 -17.97
C ALA A 195 18.54 -13.85 -18.69
N SER A 196 18.65 -13.00 -19.71
CA SER A 196 19.92 -12.66 -20.35
C SER A 196 20.93 -12.05 -19.37
N VAL A 197 20.47 -11.30 -18.36
CA VAL A 197 21.30 -10.53 -17.41
C VAL A 197 21.82 -11.38 -16.25
N SER A 198 20.97 -12.16 -15.58
CA SER A 198 21.36 -12.93 -14.39
C SER A 198 21.35 -14.45 -14.59
N GLY A 199 20.99 -14.95 -15.78
CA GLY A 199 20.85 -16.38 -16.09
C GLY A 199 19.61 -17.03 -15.47
N ASN A 200 19.28 -16.68 -14.23
CA ASN A 200 18.14 -17.21 -13.45
C ASN A 200 16.94 -16.26 -13.38
N GLY A 201 17.03 -15.07 -13.97
CA GLY A 201 15.95 -14.07 -13.99
C GLY A 201 15.66 -13.39 -12.65
N VAL A 202 16.53 -13.58 -11.66
CA VAL A 202 16.42 -12.98 -10.32
C VAL A 202 17.68 -12.15 -10.04
N ALA A 203 17.47 -10.97 -9.46
CA ALA A 203 18.49 -10.07 -8.96
C ALA A 203 18.35 -9.92 -7.45
N GLN A 204 19.47 -9.66 -6.79
CA GLN A 204 19.57 -9.56 -5.34
C GLN A 204 20.38 -8.33 -4.99
N SER A 205 19.80 -7.42 -4.23
CA SER A 205 20.50 -6.24 -3.73
C SER A 205 20.17 -5.98 -2.27
N ARG A 206 21.09 -5.33 -1.56
CA ARG A 206 20.83 -4.78 -0.21
C ARG A 206 20.20 -3.39 -0.26
N GLN A 207 20.10 -2.82 -1.45
CA GLN A 207 19.53 -1.50 -1.70
C GLN A 207 18.35 -1.65 -2.65
N ALA A 208 17.28 -0.93 -2.37
CA ALA A 208 16.11 -0.89 -3.22
C ALA A 208 15.49 0.51 -3.21
N GLU A 209 14.78 0.84 -4.27
CA GLU A 209 13.84 1.95 -4.35
C GLU A 209 12.45 1.39 -4.02
N PHE A 210 11.68 2.10 -3.19
CA PHE A 210 10.32 1.72 -2.83
C PHE A 210 9.36 2.84 -3.23
N ILE A 211 8.14 2.45 -3.58
CA ILE A 211 7.07 3.37 -3.94
C ILE A 211 5.78 2.87 -3.30
N TRP A 212 5.12 3.69 -2.51
CA TRP A 212 3.77 3.48 -2.02
C TRP A 212 2.81 4.41 -2.76
N PHE A 213 1.71 3.85 -3.24
CA PHE A 213 0.70 4.58 -3.99
C PHE A 213 -0.64 3.85 -3.92
N VAL A 214 -1.70 4.58 -4.26
CA VAL A 214 -3.05 4.02 -4.38
C VAL A 214 -3.42 3.91 -5.86
N SER A 215 -4.12 2.83 -6.19
CA SER A 215 -4.83 2.69 -7.46
C SER A 215 -6.31 2.41 -7.21
N PHE A 216 -7.11 2.39 -8.26
CA PHE A 216 -8.51 1.97 -8.20
C PHE A 216 -8.81 0.96 -9.30
N THR A 217 -9.90 0.21 -9.14
CA THR A 217 -10.44 -0.63 -10.21
C THR A 217 -11.55 0.14 -10.91
N ASP A 218 -11.30 0.51 -12.15
CA ASP A 218 -12.27 1.17 -13.02
C ASP A 218 -13.40 0.18 -13.39
N LEU A 219 -14.62 0.42 -12.88
CA LEU A 219 -15.78 -0.45 -13.07
C LEU A 219 -16.63 -0.05 -14.29
N ASP A 220 -16.60 1.22 -14.70
CA ASP A 220 -17.47 1.75 -15.76
C ASP A 220 -16.72 2.18 -17.04
N GLY A 221 -15.38 2.18 -16.99
CA GLY A 221 -14.47 2.40 -18.10
C GLY A 221 -14.21 3.87 -18.41
N ASP A 222 -14.53 4.80 -17.51
CA ASP A 222 -14.32 6.24 -17.71
C ASP A 222 -12.92 6.73 -17.29
N ALA A 223 -12.20 5.87 -16.56
CA ALA A 223 -10.87 6.08 -16.04
C ALA A 223 -10.69 7.32 -15.15
N GLU A 224 -11.76 7.76 -14.50
CA GLU A 224 -11.72 8.61 -13.32
C GLU A 224 -12.13 7.76 -12.12
N TRP A 225 -11.55 8.02 -10.95
CA TRP A 225 -11.99 7.27 -9.78
C TRP A 225 -13.39 7.72 -9.41
N ASP A 226 -14.28 6.75 -9.40
CA ASP A 226 -15.67 6.91 -9.04
C ASP A 226 -15.94 6.39 -7.63
N LEU A 227 -16.95 6.95 -6.97
CA LEU A 227 -17.25 6.61 -5.57
C LEU A 227 -17.67 5.15 -5.36
N ASN A 228 -18.12 4.48 -6.43
CA ASN A 228 -18.51 3.07 -6.40
C ASN A 228 -17.31 2.12 -6.64
N GLU A 229 -16.12 2.66 -6.85
CA GLU A 229 -14.94 1.92 -7.27
C GLU A 229 -14.00 1.64 -6.11
N PRO A 230 -13.56 0.37 -5.95
CA PRO A 230 -12.67 0.01 -4.87
C PRO A 230 -11.27 0.58 -5.11
N ARG A 231 -10.71 1.22 -4.07
CA ARG A 231 -9.30 1.62 -4.02
C ARG A 231 -8.43 0.50 -3.46
N GLU A 232 -7.23 0.40 -3.99
CA GLU A 232 -6.21 -0.58 -3.65
C GLU A 232 -4.90 0.12 -3.28
N LEU A 233 -4.27 -0.30 -2.19
CA LEU A 233 -2.96 0.19 -1.78
C LEU A 233 -1.88 -0.73 -2.32
N HIS A 234 -0.89 -0.15 -2.99
CA HIS A 234 0.23 -0.86 -3.58
C HIS A 234 1.55 -0.41 -2.96
N ARG A 235 2.49 -1.35 -2.90
CA ARG A 235 3.90 -1.07 -2.60
C ARG A 235 4.78 -1.79 -3.59
N ARG A 236 5.41 -1.00 -4.45
CA ARG A 236 6.38 -1.47 -5.43
C ARG A 236 7.80 -1.40 -4.89
N GLN A 237 8.63 -2.38 -5.26
CA GLN A 237 10.04 -2.44 -4.89
C GLN A 237 10.91 -2.71 -6.11
N LEU A 238 11.91 -1.86 -6.31
CA LEU A 238 12.86 -1.96 -7.41
C LEU A 238 14.26 -2.13 -6.83
N VAL A 239 14.96 -3.21 -7.16
CA VAL A 239 16.33 -3.41 -6.69
C VAL A 239 17.28 -2.40 -7.35
N VAL A 240 18.16 -1.81 -6.55
CA VAL A 240 19.21 -0.89 -7.02
C VAL A 240 20.49 -1.70 -7.17
N MET A 241 20.97 -1.82 -8.41
CA MET A 241 21.99 -2.82 -8.76
C MET A 241 22.90 -2.32 -9.90
N PRO A 242 23.73 -1.29 -9.66
CA PRO A 242 24.54 -0.65 -10.70
C PRO A 242 25.58 -1.59 -11.34
N GLU A 243 25.97 -2.67 -10.67
CA GLU A 243 26.87 -3.70 -11.18
C GLU A 243 26.33 -4.44 -12.39
N LEU A 244 25.01 -4.42 -12.61
CA LEU A 244 24.39 -4.99 -13.82
C LEU A 244 24.87 -4.28 -15.09
N ASN A 245 25.37 -3.05 -14.98
CA ASN A 245 25.96 -2.32 -16.09
C ASN A 245 27.36 -2.84 -16.50
N SER A 246 28.01 -3.67 -15.68
CA SER A 246 29.42 -4.10 -15.85
C SER A 246 29.60 -5.59 -16.20
N ASN A 247 28.53 -6.38 -16.28
CA ASN A 247 28.64 -7.84 -16.37
C ASN A 247 28.98 -8.32 -17.81
N PRO A 248 30.05 -9.09 -18.06
CA PRO A 248 30.47 -9.48 -19.42
C PRO A 248 29.59 -10.55 -20.13
N GLY A 249 28.56 -11.07 -19.46
CA GLY A 249 27.65 -12.11 -20.00
C GLY A 249 26.41 -11.58 -20.72
N VAL A 250 26.07 -10.32 -20.47
CA VAL A 250 25.31 -9.43 -21.36
C VAL A 250 26.34 -8.44 -21.83
N VAL A 251 26.81 -8.53 -23.07
CA VAL A 251 27.85 -7.63 -23.62
C VAL A 251 27.66 -6.23 -23.04
N GLY A 252 28.58 -5.80 -22.15
CA GLY A 252 28.52 -4.64 -21.24
C GLY A 252 27.83 -3.41 -21.84
N GLY A 253 26.51 -3.47 -21.84
CA GLY A 253 25.69 -2.75 -22.77
C GLY A 253 24.30 -2.62 -22.19
N PRO A 254 23.55 -1.64 -22.69
CA PRO A 254 22.25 -1.32 -22.12
C PRO A 254 21.28 -2.50 -22.09
N PHE A 255 20.33 -2.45 -21.17
CA PHE A 255 19.29 -3.49 -21.08
C PHE A 255 18.41 -3.58 -22.34
N THR A 256 18.41 -2.51 -23.13
CA THR A 256 17.64 -2.35 -24.35
C THR A 256 18.57 -2.02 -25.51
N ALA A 257 18.18 -2.37 -26.73
CA ALA A 257 18.76 -1.72 -27.89
C ALA A 257 18.48 -0.20 -27.84
N PRO A 258 19.31 0.65 -28.47
CA PRO A 258 19.03 2.08 -28.56
C PRO A 258 17.65 2.37 -29.16
N PHE A 259 16.88 3.25 -28.52
CA PHE A 259 15.53 3.65 -28.92
C PHE A 259 15.40 5.18 -29.07
N ALA A 260 14.35 5.65 -29.73
CA ALA A 260 14.16 7.08 -29.99
C ALA A 260 13.53 7.80 -28.79
N ALA A 261 13.63 9.14 -28.74
CA ALA A 261 13.02 9.97 -27.69
C ALA A 261 11.51 9.69 -27.50
N ALA A 262 10.79 9.51 -28.60
CA ALA A 262 9.34 9.23 -28.59
C ALA A 262 8.98 7.89 -27.94
N ASP A 263 9.93 6.95 -27.82
CA ASP A 263 9.71 5.61 -27.30
C ASP A 263 10.12 5.47 -25.82
N VAL A 264 10.69 6.52 -25.21
CA VAL A 264 11.18 6.49 -23.81
C VAL A 264 10.11 6.01 -22.85
N ARG A 265 8.93 6.63 -22.92
CA ARG A 265 7.75 6.29 -22.11
C ARG A 265 7.34 4.83 -22.24
N ASN A 266 7.10 4.36 -23.47
CA ASN A 266 6.63 2.99 -23.71
C ASN A 266 7.66 1.95 -23.28
N THR A 267 8.94 2.26 -23.45
CA THR A 267 10.05 1.38 -23.07
C THR A 267 10.17 1.26 -21.56
N LEU A 268 10.10 2.37 -20.82
CA LEU A 268 10.06 2.35 -19.35
C LEU A 268 8.83 1.62 -18.82
N ALA A 269 7.65 1.81 -19.43
CA ALA A 269 6.41 1.13 -19.04
C ALA A 269 6.57 -0.39 -19.16
N SER A 270 7.03 -0.83 -20.33
CA SER A 270 7.29 -2.24 -20.59
C SER A 270 8.35 -2.82 -19.66
N TRP A 271 9.39 -2.05 -19.32
CA TRP A 271 10.43 -2.47 -18.39
C TRP A 271 9.85 -2.76 -17.01
N TYR A 272 9.18 -1.78 -16.40
CA TYR A 272 8.62 -1.92 -15.06
C TYR A 272 7.44 -2.91 -15.00
N GLN A 273 6.79 -3.26 -16.09
CA GLN A 273 5.80 -4.35 -16.04
C GLN A 273 6.42 -5.75 -15.97
N ASN A 274 7.66 -5.89 -16.44
CA ASN A 274 8.30 -7.19 -16.57
C ASN A 274 9.47 -7.39 -15.59
N TYR A 275 10.02 -6.32 -15.03
CA TYR A 275 11.25 -6.35 -14.24
C TYR A 275 11.19 -5.38 -13.05
N ASP A 276 11.91 -5.74 -11.99
CA ASP A 276 11.90 -5.04 -10.70
C ASP A 276 13.27 -4.43 -10.42
N VAL A 277 13.88 -3.81 -11.43
CA VAL A 277 15.17 -3.12 -11.31
C VAL A 277 14.98 -1.64 -11.56
N SER A 278 15.54 -0.82 -10.67
CA SER A 278 15.56 0.63 -10.83
C SER A 278 16.49 1.00 -11.99
N VAL A 279 15.96 1.71 -12.98
CA VAL A 279 16.69 2.08 -14.20
C VAL A 279 16.54 3.55 -14.50
N ARG A 280 17.60 4.11 -15.11
CA ARG A 280 17.59 5.41 -15.76
C ARG A 280 17.65 5.29 -17.26
N VAL A 281 17.21 6.35 -17.91
CA VAL A 281 17.36 6.55 -19.34
C VAL A 281 18.64 7.35 -19.57
N GLU A 282 19.59 6.77 -20.28
CA GLU A 282 20.85 7.43 -20.65
C GLU A 282 20.81 7.81 -22.13
N SER A 283 21.12 9.07 -22.44
CA SER A 283 21.27 9.53 -23.83
C SER A 283 22.57 9.00 -24.45
N GLN A 284 22.48 8.57 -25.70
CA GLN A 284 23.60 8.10 -26.53
C GLN A 284 23.88 9.08 -27.67
N SER A 285 25.06 8.95 -28.28
CA SER A 285 25.40 9.70 -29.49
C SER A 285 24.35 9.48 -30.59
N GLY A 286 23.87 10.56 -31.20
CA GLY A 286 22.85 10.49 -32.26
C GLY A 286 21.40 10.65 -31.81
N GLY A 287 21.16 11.09 -30.56
CA GLY A 287 19.80 11.38 -30.06
C GLY A 287 18.98 10.12 -29.73
N GLN A 288 19.66 8.99 -29.55
CA GLN A 288 19.05 7.74 -29.10
C GLN A 288 19.20 7.60 -27.59
N PHE A 289 18.41 6.73 -27.00
CA PHE A 289 18.37 6.48 -25.57
C PHE A 289 18.50 5.01 -25.26
N VAL A 290 18.99 4.72 -24.06
CA VAL A 290 19.17 3.35 -23.58
C VAL A 290 18.84 3.24 -22.09
N LEU A 291 18.45 2.05 -21.64
CA LEU A 291 18.22 1.80 -20.20
C LEU A 291 19.49 1.27 -19.51
N ARG A 292 19.80 1.85 -18.34
CA ARG A 292 20.88 1.41 -17.45
C ARG A 292 20.40 1.28 -16.01
N ALA A 293 21.01 0.38 -15.25
CA ALA A 293 20.70 0.22 -13.83
C ALA A 293 21.17 1.44 -13.03
N ASN A 294 20.33 1.91 -12.12
CA ASN A 294 20.65 3.00 -11.22
C ASN A 294 21.64 2.58 -10.13
N SER A 295 22.45 3.54 -9.70
CA SER A 295 23.09 3.57 -8.38
C SER A 295 22.33 4.49 -7.43
N LEU A 296 22.65 4.46 -6.14
CA LEU A 296 22.09 5.42 -5.18
C LEU A 296 22.50 6.88 -5.50
N GLY A 297 23.69 7.10 -6.06
CA GLY A 297 24.09 8.44 -6.51
C GLY A 297 23.23 8.93 -7.67
N ASP A 298 22.95 8.05 -8.64
CA ASP A 298 22.10 8.39 -9.79
C ASP A 298 20.66 8.75 -9.35
N LEU A 299 20.13 8.05 -8.34
CA LEU A 299 18.78 8.27 -7.80
C LEU A 299 18.63 9.57 -7.00
N SER A 300 19.73 10.26 -6.65
CA SER A 300 19.64 11.60 -6.09
C SER A 300 19.03 12.59 -7.10
N VAL A 301 19.25 12.35 -8.40
CA VAL A 301 18.72 13.14 -9.50
C VAL A 301 17.30 12.70 -9.82
N ARG A 302 16.36 13.65 -9.82
CA ARG A 302 14.94 13.39 -9.99
C ARG A 302 14.59 12.68 -11.31
N ALA A 303 15.25 13.05 -12.40
CA ALA A 303 15.06 12.43 -13.72
C ALA A 303 15.33 10.91 -13.77
N ASN A 304 16.12 10.37 -12.83
CA ASN A 304 16.51 8.96 -12.82
C ASN A 304 15.59 8.09 -11.95
N ARG A 305 14.65 8.69 -11.22
CA ARG A 305 13.75 8.02 -10.27
C ARG A 305 12.58 7.37 -11.00
N PHE A 306 11.89 6.46 -10.30
CA PHE A 306 10.70 5.82 -10.84
C PHE A 306 9.64 6.85 -11.28
N ALA A 307 9.01 6.60 -12.44
CA ALA A 307 7.89 7.37 -12.98
C ALA A 307 8.12 8.89 -13.16
N HIS A 308 9.35 9.34 -13.44
CA HIS A 308 9.62 10.76 -13.72
C HIS A 308 9.78 11.04 -15.23
N GLN A 309 9.33 12.22 -15.65
CA GLN A 309 9.42 12.71 -17.03
C GLN A 309 10.86 13.04 -17.41
N VAL A 310 11.49 12.17 -18.21
CA VAL A 310 12.89 12.36 -18.63
C VAL A 310 13.03 13.34 -19.81
N THR A 311 12.03 13.41 -20.69
CA THR A 311 12.10 14.21 -21.94
C THR A 311 11.43 15.57 -21.86
N ALA A 312 10.68 15.86 -20.79
CA ALA A 312 9.96 17.12 -20.62
C ALA A 312 10.87 18.29 -20.15
N GLY A 313 12.10 17.97 -19.73
CA GLY A 313 13.05 18.95 -19.19
C GLY A 313 12.88 19.16 -17.69
N PHE A 314 13.74 20.01 -17.12
CA PHE A 314 13.69 20.36 -15.70
C PHE A 314 12.33 20.96 -15.31
N PRO A 315 11.72 20.57 -14.16
CA PRO A 315 12.29 19.80 -13.04
C PRO A 315 12.06 18.29 -13.13
N ASN A 316 11.80 17.74 -14.33
CA ASN A 316 11.50 16.33 -14.57
C ASN A 316 10.33 15.89 -13.69
N ARG A 317 9.12 16.37 -13.97
CA ARG A 317 7.92 16.16 -13.13
C ARG A 317 7.63 14.67 -12.91
N LEU A 318 7.10 14.35 -11.73
CA LEU A 318 6.51 13.03 -11.51
C LEU A 318 5.36 12.89 -12.49
N ASP A 319 5.33 11.76 -13.17
CA ASP A 319 4.56 11.62 -14.38
C ASP A 319 3.14 11.16 -14.08
N LEU A 320 2.42 12.04 -13.39
CA LEU A 320 1.08 11.83 -12.87
C LEU A 320 0.07 12.26 -13.90
N VAL A 321 -0.89 11.40 -14.26
CA VAL A 321 -2.01 11.90 -15.04
C VAL A 321 -2.98 12.61 -14.12
N GLY A 322 -3.23 13.88 -14.41
CA GLY A 322 -4.20 14.68 -13.68
C GLY A 322 -5.62 14.24 -13.98
N ALA A 323 -6.39 14.01 -12.92
CA ALA A 323 -7.81 14.31 -12.94
C ALA A 323 -7.95 15.78 -13.35
N GLY A 324 -8.69 16.05 -14.43
CA GLY A 324 -9.02 17.41 -14.87
C GLY A 324 -7.96 18.15 -15.71
N GLY A 325 -7.92 17.90 -17.03
CA GLY A 325 -7.64 18.95 -18.01
C GLY A 325 -6.27 18.98 -18.70
N ALA A 326 -5.99 17.95 -19.51
CA ALA A 326 -5.16 17.98 -20.73
C ALA A 326 -3.68 18.43 -20.64
N ALA A 327 -2.74 17.47 -20.58
CA ALA A 327 -1.92 17.01 -21.72
C ALA A 327 -0.75 16.12 -21.22
N ASP A 328 -0.62 14.96 -21.86
CA ASP A 328 0.45 13.97 -21.74
C ASP A 328 0.44 13.09 -20.47
N SER A 329 -0.26 11.98 -20.61
CA SER A 329 -0.57 10.97 -19.60
C SER A 329 0.63 10.09 -19.24
N LEU A 330 0.75 9.47 -18.05
CA LEU A 330 1.86 8.56 -17.73
C LEU A 330 1.79 7.74 -16.44
N LEU A 331 0.62 7.48 -15.89
CA LEU A 331 0.49 6.48 -14.82
C LEU A 331 -0.10 5.15 -15.30
N GLY A 332 0.06 4.79 -16.58
CA GLY A 332 -0.04 3.39 -17.05
C GLY A 332 1.05 2.44 -16.47
N PHE A 333 1.69 2.84 -15.38
CA PHE A 333 2.82 2.20 -14.70
C PHE A 333 2.41 1.57 -13.35
N MET A 334 1.24 1.92 -12.83
CA MET A 334 0.78 1.57 -11.47
C MET A 334 -0.53 0.75 -11.52
N HIS A 335 -0.49 -0.41 -12.23
CA HIS A 335 -1.51 -1.50 -12.32
C HIS A 335 -2.88 -1.12 -12.96
N PRO A 336 -3.70 -2.12 -13.36
CA PRO A 336 -3.76 -2.66 -14.70
C PRO A 336 -4.63 -1.85 -15.67
N ASP A 337 -5.32 -0.83 -15.15
CA ASP A 337 -6.32 0.02 -15.80
C ASP A 337 -6.23 1.44 -15.20
N PHE A 338 -5.03 1.88 -14.80
CA PHE A 338 -4.75 3.30 -14.66
C PHE A 338 -4.62 3.91 -16.07
N VAL A 339 -5.62 4.65 -16.55
CA VAL A 339 -5.52 5.48 -17.76
C VAL A 339 -6.40 6.72 -17.66
N ILE A 340 -6.00 7.78 -16.96
CA ILE A 340 -6.64 9.06 -17.30
C ILE A 340 -6.20 9.42 -18.73
N GLY A 341 -7.16 9.54 -19.65
CA GLY A 341 -6.97 10.09 -20.99
C GLY A 341 -6.16 9.25 -22.00
N ARG A 342 -6.89 8.43 -22.76
CA ARG A 342 -6.62 7.88 -24.11
C ARG A 342 -5.28 7.16 -24.36
N SER A 343 -5.42 5.83 -24.53
CA SER A 343 -4.51 4.88 -25.20
C SER A 343 -3.14 4.68 -24.55
N ILE A 344 -3.05 3.71 -23.64
CA ILE A 344 -2.64 2.32 -23.93
C ILE A 344 -2.98 1.54 -22.65
N ALA A 345 -3.95 0.62 -22.75
CA ALA A 345 -4.13 -0.42 -21.74
C ALA A 345 -2.88 -1.29 -21.77
N VAL A 346 -2.00 -1.13 -20.79
CA VAL A 346 -1.01 -2.17 -20.53
C VAL A 346 -1.48 -2.99 -19.36
N THR A 347 -2.41 -3.88 -19.68
CA THR A 347 -2.75 -5.02 -18.83
C THR A 347 -1.44 -5.68 -18.41
N PRO A 348 -1.17 -5.86 -17.11
CA PRO A 348 -0.07 -6.67 -16.63
C PRO A 348 -0.17 -8.00 -17.35
N ASN A 349 0.92 -8.47 -17.92
CA ASN A 349 0.94 -9.77 -18.55
C ASN A 349 0.74 -10.83 -17.43
N THR A 350 -0.52 -11.13 -17.14
CA THR A 350 -1.08 -12.38 -16.59
C THR A 350 -0.46 -12.98 -15.30
N GLY A 351 0.00 -12.19 -14.33
CA GLY A 351 0.27 -12.76 -12.99
C GLY A 351 0.98 -11.95 -11.89
N ALA A 352 1.52 -10.76 -12.16
CA ALA A 352 2.30 -9.98 -11.17
C ALA A 352 1.50 -8.92 -10.40
N SER A 353 0.24 -8.73 -10.78
CA SER A 353 -0.63 -7.67 -10.27
C SER A 353 -0.98 -7.85 -8.78
N GLY A 354 -0.89 -9.09 -8.27
CA GLY A 354 -1.03 -9.39 -6.84
C GLY A 354 0.27 -9.28 -6.02
N GLU A 355 1.43 -9.01 -6.65
CA GLU A 355 2.73 -8.94 -5.94
C GLU A 355 2.90 -7.60 -5.20
N ASP A 356 2.48 -6.51 -5.84
CA ASP A 356 2.55 -5.16 -5.26
C ASP A 356 1.33 -4.82 -4.39
N LEU A 357 0.22 -5.56 -4.51
CA LEU A 357 -1.01 -5.32 -3.77
C LEU A 357 -0.83 -5.59 -2.28
N MET A 358 -0.93 -4.54 -1.47
CA MET A 358 -0.78 -4.60 -0.02
C MET A 358 -2.13 -4.72 0.70
N MET A 359 -3.15 -4.03 0.19
CA MET A 359 -4.48 -4.03 0.79
C MET A 359 -5.56 -3.60 -0.22
N ASN A 360 -6.76 -4.17 -0.09
CA ASN A 360 -7.95 -3.78 -0.84
C ASN A 360 -8.96 -3.03 0.03
N ASN A 361 -9.95 -2.40 -0.61
CA ASN A 361 -11.02 -1.62 0.06
C ASN A 361 -10.45 -0.51 0.95
N LEU A 362 -9.45 0.19 0.41
CA LEU A 362 -8.87 1.36 1.03
C LEU A 362 -9.87 2.53 0.96
N LEU A 363 -9.97 3.30 2.04
CA LEU A 363 -10.76 4.53 2.10
C LEU A 363 -9.87 5.79 2.07
N ALA A 364 -8.68 5.71 2.67
CA ALA A 364 -7.73 6.82 2.71
C ALA A 364 -6.28 6.30 2.83
N PHE A 365 -5.35 6.97 2.16
CA PHE A 365 -3.91 6.87 2.30
C PHE A 365 -3.34 8.28 2.24
N ASP A 366 -2.87 8.76 3.38
CA ASP A 366 -2.61 10.18 3.61
C ASP A 366 -1.28 10.33 4.35
N VAL A 367 -0.39 11.15 3.81
CA VAL A 367 1.03 11.30 4.14
C VAL A 367 1.29 12.73 4.58
N ARG A 368 1.60 12.89 5.87
CA ARG A 368 1.75 14.19 6.50
C ARG A 368 3.15 14.41 7.02
N LEU A 369 3.61 15.65 6.97
CA LEU A 369 4.91 16.06 7.49
C LEU A 369 4.76 16.75 8.82
N PHE A 370 5.67 16.47 9.76
CA PHE A 370 5.75 17.26 10.98
C PHE A 370 6.36 18.63 10.69
N ASP A 371 5.58 19.68 10.91
CA ASP A 371 6.01 21.06 10.79
C ASP A 371 6.13 21.71 12.18
N PRO A 372 7.36 22.03 12.66
CA PRO A 372 7.56 22.66 13.96
C PRO A 372 6.97 24.09 14.04
N THR A 373 6.71 24.72 12.89
CA THR A 373 6.17 26.08 12.80
C THR A 373 4.65 26.12 12.67
N ALA A 374 4.01 24.99 12.34
CA ALA A 374 2.56 24.92 12.16
C ALA A 374 1.82 25.34 13.44
N PRO A 375 0.94 26.36 13.37
CA PRO A 375 0.25 26.84 14.55
C PRO A 375 -0.84 25.87 15.00
N ILE A 376 -1.02 25.78 16.31
CA ILE A 376 -2.13 25.10 16.96
C ILE A 376 -3.03 26.19 17.53
N TYR A 377 -4.34 26.10 17.26
CA TYR A 377 -5.32 27.06 17.75
C TYR A 377 -6.19 26.46 18.85
N ALA A 378 -6.80 27.31 19.67
CA ALA A 378 -7.92 26.88 20.49
C ALA A 378 -9.15 26.76 19.59
N HIS A 379 -9.96 25.71 19.79
CA HIS A 379 -11.19 25.51 19.08
C HIS A 379 -12.10 26.74 19.26
N PRO A 380 -12.59 27.36 18.17
CA PRO A 380 -13.27 28.66 18.22
C PRO A 380 -14.54 28.67 19.09
N THR A 381 -15.28 27.56 19.10
CA THR A 381 -16.55 27.42 19.83
C THR A 381 -16.46 26.68 21.16
N VAL A 382 -15.51 25.75 21.32
CA VAL A 382 -15.42 24.83 22.47
C VAL A 382 -14.33 25.27 23.48
N GLY A 383 -13.51 26.27 23.15
CA GLY A 383 -12.69 27.08 24.09
C GLY A 383 -11.55 26.38 24.82
N ASN A 384 -11.57 25.06 24.96
CA ASN A 384 -10.61 24.27 25.75
C ASN A 384 -9.99 23.10 24.95
N GLU A 385 -10.29 22.99 23.66
CA GLU A 385 -9.72 21.96 22.79
C GLU A 385 -8.69 22.60 21.88
N ALA A 386 -7.54 21.95 21.74
CA ALA A 386 -6.53 22.36 20.78
C ALA A 386 -6.87 21.74 19.42
N VAL A 387 -6.91 22.56 18.37
CA VAL A 387 -7.12 22.13 16.99
C VAL A 387 -5.83 22.30 16.20
N THR A 388 -5.54 21.29 15.39
CA THR A 388 -4.37 21.16 14.51
C THR A 388 -4.80 21.29 13.05
N PRO A 389 -3.89 21.62 12.12
CA PRO A 389 -4.22 21.93 10.72
C PRO A 389 -5.10 20.91 9.98
N THR A 390 -5.03 19.65 10.41
CA THR A 390 -5.75 18.53 9.80
C THR A 390 -7.14 18.29 10.40
N ASP A 391 -7.51 19.04 11.44
CA ASP A 391 -8.84 18.90 12.04
C ASP A 391 -9.89 19.61 11.16
N PRO A 392 -11.10 19.02 11.00
CA PRO A 392 -12.15 19.60 10.16
C PRO A 392 -12.49 21.06 10.49
N ASP A 393 -12.49 21.41 11.78
CA ASP A 393 -12.80 22.75 12.31
C ASP A 393 -11.56 23.63 12.52
N TYR A 394 -10.42 23.28 11.91
CA TYR A 394 -9.21 24.09 11.99
C TYR A 394 -9.45 25.49 11.39
N PRO A 395 -9.31 26.57 12.19
CA PRO A 395 -9.67 27.90 11.73
C PRO A 395 -8.68 28.42 10.67
N PRO A 396 -9.15 29.15 9.65
CA PRO A 396 -8.26 29.86 8.74
C PRO A 396 -7.44 30.89 9.53
N ALA A 397 -6.14 30.99 9.24
CA ALA A 397 -5.00 31.69 9.87
C ALA A 397 -5.18 33.05 10.59
N THR A 398 -6.28 33.29 11.30
CA THR A 398 -6.72 34.59 11.82
C THR A 398 -6.77 34.61 13.36
N GLY A 399 -6.59 33.46 14.01
CA GLY A 399 -6.51 33.32 15.47
C GLY A 399 -5.10 33.56 16.03
N THR A 400 -4.99 33.75 17.34
CA THR A 400 -3.69 33.70 18.04
C THR A 400 -3.34 32.24 18.32
N PRO A 401 -2.18 31.72 17.84
CA PRO A 401 -1.78 30.35 18.13
C PRO A 401 -1.57 30.14 19.64
N ILE A 402 -2.09 29.03 20.17
CA ILE A 402 -1.83 28.58 21.55
C ILE A 402 -0.59 27.68 21.65
N GLY A 403 -0.09 27.19 20.52
CA GLY A 403 1.10 26.37 20.40
C GLY A 403 1.57 26.28 18.94
N ARG A 404 2.70 25.60 18.72
CA ARG A 404 3.22 25.28 17.39
C ARG A 404 3.76 23.85 17.38
N GLY A 405 3.81 23.24 16.20
CA GLY A 405 4.28 21.86 16.01
C GLY A 405 3.11 20.91 15.76
N ALA A 406 2.82 20.61 14.50
CA ALA A 406 1.76 19.68 14.12
C ALA A 406 2.12 18.93 12.83
N PHE A 407 1.47 17.80 12.60
CA PHE A 407 1.49 17.14 11.29
C PHE A 407 0.58 17.92 10.34
N VAL A 408 1.08 18.19 9.14
CA VAL A 408 0.39 18.94 8.09
C VAL A 408 0.55 18.25 6.74
N ASP A 409 -0.48 18.39 5.92
CA ASP A 409 -0.47 18.00 4.51
C ASP A 409 0.34 19.05 3.73
N LEU A 410 1.00 18.65 2.64
CA LEU A 410 1.86 19.56 1.88
C LEU A 410 1.02 20.60 1.15
N GLY A 411 1.38 21.88 1.27
CA GLY A 411 0.67 22.97 0.60
C GLY A 411 -0.80 23.12 1.00
N HIS A 412 -1.18 22.63 2.19
CA HIS A 412 -2.56 22.66 2.69
C HIS A 412 -3.17 24.08 2.77
N ASN A 413 -2.33 25.14 2.80
CA ASN A 413 -2.69 26.55 2.71
C ASN A 413 -3.76 27.05 3.71
N ARG A 414 -3.95 26.36 4.85
CA ARG A 414 -4.88 26.78 5.92
C ARG A 414 -4.22 27.62 7.01
N ALA A 415 -2.90 27.52 7.14
CA ALA A 415 -2.08 28.31 8.05
C ALA A 415 -0.75 28.67 7.41
N ALA A 416 -0.11 29.74 7.87
CA ALA A 416 1.27 30.03 7.48
C ALA A 416 2.23 29.18 8.31
N SER A 417 2.82 28.17 7.68
CA SER A 417 3.87 27.31 8.22
C SER A 417 4.90 26.97 7.12
N THR A 418 5.92 26.19 7.48
CA THR A 418 7.04 25.87 6.59
C THR A 418 6.62 25.01 5.39
N PHE A 419 5.71 24.07 5.62
CA PHE A 419 5.23 23.13 4.59
C PHE A 419 3.81 23.44 4.09
N SER A 420 3.18 24.52 4.56
CA SER A 420 1.80 24.87 4.19
C SER A 420 1.65 25.63 2.88
N GLY A 421 2.74 26.25 2.40
CA GLY A 421 2.76 27.13 1.25
C GLY A 421 2.98 26.38 -0.07
N ALA A 422 2.94 27.12 -1.17
CA ALA A 422 3.42 26.61 -2.45
C ALA A 422 4.93 26.30 -2.37
N PRO A 423 5.43 25.34 -3.17
CA PRO A 423 6.86 25.08 -3.24
C PRO A 423 7.64 26.31 -3.71
N ALA A 424 8.94 26.35 -3.42
CA ALA A 424 9.86 27.35 -3.94
C ALA A 424 9.71 27.46 -5.46
N ALA A 425 9.51 28.67 -5.98
CA ALA A 425 9.32 28.89 -7.41
C ALA A 425 10.55 28.44 -8.21
N GLU A 426 11.71 28.50 -7.58
CA GLU A 426 13.01 28.10 -8.09
C GLU A 426 13.15 26.58 -8.26
N SER A 427 12.27 25.78 -7.65
CA SER A 427 12.20 24.34 -7.92
C SER A 427 11.61 24.00 -9.29
N GLY A 428 10.95 24.95 -9.96
CA GLY A 428 10.27 24.72 -11.25
C GLY A 428 8.99 23.87 -11.17
N LEU A 429 8.59 23.39 -9.98
CA LEU A 429 7.37 22.58 -9.78
C LEU A 429 6.07 23.39 -9.85
N GLY A 430 6.15 24.71 -9.60
CA GLY A 430 4.99 25.59 -9.69
C GLY A 430 4.00 25.35 -8.56
N THR A 431 2.86 24.73 -8.85
CA THR A 431 1.82 24.42 -7.85
C THR A 431 1.86 22.97 -7.35
N GLU A 432 2.75 22.13 -7.88
CA GLU A 432 2.88 20.73 -7.43
C GLU A 432 3.46 20.68 -6.02
N THR A 433 2.65 20.24 -5.07
CA THR A 433 2.99 20.10 -3.66
C THR A 433 3.81 18.83 -3.47
N THR A 434 5.12 18.94 -3.67
CA THR A 434 6.05 17.79 -3.52
C THR A 434 7.19 18.15 -2.62
N TYR A 435 7.45 17.33 -1.61
CA TYR A 435 8.69 17.37 -0.84
C TYR A 435 9.74 16.50 -1.53
N ASP A 436 10.94 17.05 -1.70
CA ASP A 436 12.07 16.34 -2.31
C ASP A 436 13.34 16.68 -1.55
N THR A 437 14.14 15.66 -1.25
CA THR A 437 15.48 15.85 -0.69
C THR A 437 16.41 16.66 -1.60
N TRP A 438 16.14 16.76 -2.90
CA TRP A 438 16.84 17.56 -3.89
C TRP A 438 18.35 17.25 -3.99
N THR A 439 18.94 17.50 -5.15
CA THR A 439 20.38 17.31 -5.32
C THR A 439 21.09 18.65 -5.45
N THR A 440 22.28 18.77 -4.85
CA THR A 440 23.16 19.92 -5.11
C THR A 440 23.81 19.86 -6.49
N LEU A 441 23.65 18.74 -7.22
CA LEU A 441 24.16 18.61 -8.58
C LEU A 441 23.58 19.65 -9.53
N TYR A 442 22.33 20.09 -9.32
CA TYR A 442 21.70 21.12 -10.14
C TYR A 442 22.40 22.49 -10.04
N GLU A 443 23.26 22.69 -9.04
CA GLU A 443 24.11 23.88 -8.97
C GLU A 443 25.49 23.67 -9.59
N ARG A 444 25.75 22.51 -10.20
CA ARG A 444 27.09 22.11 -10.70
C ARG A 444 27.03 21.38 -12.05
N ASP A 445 25.87 21.32 -12.69
CA ASP A 445 25.65 20.54 -13.90
C ASP A 445 25.98 21.32 -15.18
N GLY A 446 26.32 22.61 -15.05
CA GLY A 446 26.61 23.52 -16.15
C GLY A 446 25.39 23.82 -17.01
N VAL A 447 24.19 23.58 -16.50
CA VAL A 447 22.90 23.83 -17.17
C VAL A 447 22.22 25.02 -16.50
N ASP A 448 21.56 25.82 -17.32
CA ASP A 448 20.63 26.86 -16.84
C ASP A 448 19.27 26.19 -16.65
N ASN A 449 19.07 25.54 -15.51
CA ASN A 449 17.89 24.74 -15.20
C ASN A 449 16.59 25.57 -15.29
N ARG A 450 16.67 26.90 -15.06
CA ARG A 450 15.52 27.81 -15.16
C ARG A 450 15.51 28.72 -16.39
N SER A 451 16.50 28.61 -17.28
CA SER A 451 16.64 29.46 -18.47
C SER A 451 16.68 30.97 -18.15
N LEU A 452 17.34 31.35 -17.04
CA LEU A 452 17.47 32.73 -16.57
C LEU A 452 18.72 33.46 -17.08
N GLY A 453 19.56 32.79 -17.89
CA GLY A 453 20.75 33.34 -18.52
C GLY A 453 22.02 33.26 -17.67
N HIS A 454 21.99 32.46 -16.59
CA HIS A 454 23.09 32.28 -15.66
C HIS A 454 23.26 30.78 -15.37
N LEU A 455 24.51 30.35 -15.14
CA LEU A 455 24.87 28.94 -14.91
C LEU A 455 25.49 28.84 -13.52
N ASP A 456 24.96 27.95 -12.67
CA ASP A 456 25.61 27.49 -11.44
C ASP A 456 26.15 28.62 -10.54
N LEU A 457 25.41 29.74 -10.44
CA LEU A 457 25.87 30.90 -9.67
C LEU A 457 25.99 30.60 -8.17
N GLY A 458 25.14 29.71 -7.65
CA GLY A 458 25.10 29.36 -6.23
C GLY A 458 26.33 28.61 -5.68
N VAL A 459 27.37 28.39 -6.48
CA VAL A 459 28.62 27.71 -6.09
C VAL A 459 29.88 28.27 -6.78
N ASN A 460 29.81 29.43 -7.43
CA ASN A 460 30.91 29.94 -8.24
C ASN A 460 31.96 30.72 -7.41
N GLY A 461 31.72 30.93 -6.12
CA GLY A 461 32.63 31.61 -5.19
C GLY A 461 32.65 33.13 -5.35
N ILE A 462 31.65 33.70 -6.03
CA ILE A 462 31.49 35.14 -6.29
C ILE A 462 30.20 35.60 -5.60
N ASP A 463 30.20 36.85 -5.16
CA ASP A 463 28.99 37.56 -4.75
C ASP A 463 28.41 38.22 -6.01
N ASP A 464 27.54 37.49 -6.72
CA ASP A 464 26.99 37.86 -8.02
C ASP A 464 25.89 38.93 -7.90
N ASN A 465 25.19 38.96 -6.76
CA ASN A 465 24.15 39.94 -6.48
C ASN A 465 24.66 41.19 -5.72
N ASN A 466 25.94 41.18 -5.34
CA ASN A 466 26.66 42.24 -4.66
C ASN A 466 26.05 42.61 -3.29
N ASP A 467 25.41 41.65 -2.61
CA ASP A 467 24.78 41.81 -1.29
C ASP A 467 25.75 41.60 -0.11
N GLY A 468 27.01 41.29 -0.41
CA GLY A 468 28.06 41.03 0.56
C GLY A 468 28.13 39.58 1.05
N ARG A 469 27.38 38.67 0.43
CA ARG A 469 27.40 37.23 0.70
C ARG A 469 27.77 36.50 -0.58
N VAL A 470 28.57 35.46 -0.41
CA VAL A 470 29.04 34.61 -1.52
C VAL A 470 28.25 33.31 -1.48
N ASP A 471 27.80 32.83 -2.63
CA ASP A 471 27.12 31.55 -2.85
C ASP A 471 25.89 31.36 -1.95
N GLU A 472 25.03 32.39 -1.87
CA GLU A 472 23.84 32.37 -1.02
C GLU A 472 22.60 31.78 -1.73
N PRO A 473 21.57 31.27 -1.01
CA PRO A 473 20.40 30.64 -1.64
C PRO A 473 19.69 31.44 -2.74
N ALA A 474 19.69 32.77 -2.72
CA ALA A 474 19.09 33.58 -3.79
C ALA A 474 19.99 33.73 -5.03
N GLU A 475 21.25 33.29 -4.97
CA GLU A 475 22.12 33.13 -6.14
C GLU A 475 21.97 31.76 -6.80
N ARG A 476 21.38 30.77 -6.11
CA ARG A 476 21.21 29.42 -6.66
C ARG A 476 20.34 29.40 -7.89
N ASP A 477 20.70 28.55 -8.85
CA ASP A 477 19.86 28.31 -10.02
C ASP A 477 18.62 27.50 -9.64
N THR A 478 18.69 26.62 -8.65
CA THR A 478 17.55 25.84 -8.19
C THR A 478 17.46 25.83 -6.69
N LEU A 479 16.24 25.66 -6.18
CA LEU A 479 16.03 25.37 -4.77
C LEU A 479 15.16 24.12 -4.63
N PRO A 480 15.37 23.35 -3.56
CA PRO A 480 14.42 22.31 -3.19
C PRO A 480 13.01 22.93 -3.07
N PRO A 481 11.95 22.18 -3.43
CA PRO A 481 10.57 22.64 -3.31
C PRO A 481 10.24 23.15 -1.90
N TYR A 482 10.75 22.47 -0.89
CA TYR A 482 10.74 22.94 0.49
C TYR A 482 12.17 22.88 1.04
N GLY A 483 12.75 24.05 1.35
CA GLY A 483 14.14 24.16 1.82
C GLY A 483 14.37 23.77 3.29
N ALA A 484 13.34 23.33 4.00
CA ALA A 484 13.46 22.93 5.40
C ALA A 484 13.57 21.40 5.52
N PRO A 485 14.39 20.89 6.45
CA PRO A 485 14.46 19.46 6.73
C PRO A 485 13.16 18.97 7.38
N ILE A 486 12.74 17.77 7.01
CA ILE A 486 11.63 17.09 7.69
C ILE A 486 12.17 16.41 8.95
N THR A 487 11.40 16.49 10.02
CA THR A 487 11.73 15.85 11.31
C THR A 487 10.88 14.63 11.58
N GLY A 488 9.70 14.53 10.97
CA GLY A 488 8.88 13.33 11.04
C GLY A 488 7.87 13.25 9.92
N VAL A 489 7.49 12.02 9.58
CA VAL A 489 6.40 11.71 8.64
C VAL A 489 5.36 10.86 9.35
N GLN A 490 4.09 11.15 9.10
CA GLN A 490 2.97 10.36 9.55
C GLN A 490 2.19 9.86 8.34
N VAL A 491 1.91 8.56 8.29
CA VAL A 491 1.06 7.98 7.25
C VAL A 491 -0.18 7.39 7.90
N ARG A 492 -1.35 7.81 7.43
CA ARG A 492 -2.65 7.34 7.87
C ARG A 492 -3.25 6.43 6.81
N ILE A 493 -3.64 5.23 7.22
CA ILE A 493 -4.25 4.23 6.35
C ILE A 493 -5.61 3.90 6.91
N ARG A 494 -6.66 4.11 6.12
CA ARG A 494 -8.04 3.81 6.50
C ARG A 494 -8.64 2.80 5.53
N CYS A 495 -9.35 1.82 6.04
CA CYS A 495 -9.96 0.77 5.25
C CYS A 495 -11.31 0.34 5.83
N GLN A 496 -12.13 -0.33 5.02
CA GLN A 496 -13.43 -0.82 5.43
C GLN A 496 -13.62 -2.29 5.10
N ASP A 497 -14.25 -3.04 6.00
CA ASP A 497 -14.81 -4.34 5.64
C ASP A 497 -16.14 -4.17 4.91
N ILE A 498 -16.19 -4.63 3.66
CA ILE A 498 -17.38 -4.51 2.79
C ILE A 498 -18.61 -5.22 3.38
N THR A 499 -18.42 -6.27 4.19
CA THR A 499 -19.53 -7.08 4.72
C THR A 499 -20.11 -6.49 6.00
N SER A 500 -19.27 -6.07 6.94
CA SER A 500 -19.70 -5.51 8.22
C SER A 500 -19.82 -3.98 8.22
N ARG A 501 -19.36 -3.31 7.15
CA ARG A 501 -19.22 -1.85 7.04
C ARG A 501 -18.39 -1.22 8.17
N GLN A 502 -17.60 -2.01 8.88
CA GLN A 502 -16.73 -1.50 9.93
C GLN A 502 -15.47 -0.90 9.33
N VAL A 503 -15.12 0.29 9.79
CA VAL A 503 -13.90 1.00 9.41
C VAL A 503 -12.80 0.69 10.40
N GLN A 504 -11.58 0.52 9.90
CA GLN A 504 -10.36 0.47 10.70
C GLN A 504 -9.38 1.52 10.18
N GLN A 505 -8.60 2.09 11.08
CA GLN A 505 -7.56 3.04 10.75
C GLN A 505 -6.28 2.67 11.49
N ALA A 506 -5.16 2.78 10.80
CA ALA A 506 -3.84 2.71 11.39
C ALA A 506 -3.05 3.97 11.05
N THR A 507 -2.16 4.35 11.97
CA THR A 507 -1.26 5.48 11.80
C THR A 507 0.15 4.98 12.05
N VAL A 508 1.00 5.19 11.06
CA VAL A 508 2.43 4.92 11.11
C VAL A 508 3.14 6.25 11.26
N SER A 509 4.17 6.32 12.10
CA SER A 509 4.96 7.54 12.25
C SER A 509 6.44 7.20 12.29
N ALA A 510 7.23 7.97 11.57
CA ALA A 510 8.68 7.84 11.52
C ALA A 510 9.32 9.17 11.90
N ASP A 511 10.41 9.07 12.65
CA ASP A 511 11.25 10.21 13.05
C ASP A 511 12.52 10.21 12.18
N PHE A 512 12.88 11.40 11.70
CA PHE A 512 14.06 11.63 10.86
C PHE A 512 15.15 12.42 11.59
N ILE A 513 14.93 12.81 12.84
CA ILE A 513 15.96 13.44 13.68
C ILE A 513 17.09 12.43 13.89
N ALA A 514 18.33 12.86 13.64
CA ALA A 514 19.50 12.06 13.96
C ALA A 514 19.70 12.03 15.50
N ASP A 515 19.85 10.83 16.05
CA ASP A 515 20.18 10.62 17.48
C ASP A 515 21.49 11.29 17.91
#